data_AF-A0A4U0R2R2-F1
#
_entry.id   AF-A0A4U0R2R2-F1
#
_cell.length_a   1.000
_cell.length_b   1.000
_cell.length_c   1.000
_cell.angle_alpha   90.00
_cell.angle_beta   90.00
_cell.angle_gamma   90.00
#
_symmetry.space_group_name_H-M   'P 1'
#
loop_
_entity.id
_entity.type
_entity.pdbx_description
1 polymer ?
#
loop_
_entity_poly.entity_id
_entity_poly.type
_entity_poly.pdbx_seq_one_letter_code
_entity_poly.pdbx_strand_id
1 'polypeptide(L)'
;MSTARPADPITRKAQLDARLQALSARTELQTRKDHDRLTWILGRMVVEQMTHDPALQAWVRSDLPRHLTPRDQDRGLWQILFPDDAKD
;
A
#
# COMPACT_ATOMS: atom_id res chain seq x y z
N MET A 1 13.61 -29.50 -46.37
CA MET A 1 14.32 -29.21 -45.11
C MET A 1 14.21 -27.72 -44.85
N SER A 2 13.36 -27.29 -43.92
CA SER A 2 13.22 -25.87 -43.56
C SER A 2 14.40 -25.44 -42.68
N THR A 3 15.27 -24.57 -43.18
CA THR A 3 16.26 -23.88 -42.33
C THR A 3 15.71 -22.50 -41.99
N ALA A 4 15.34 -22.34 -40.72
CA ALA A 4 14.79 -21.09 -40.19
C ALA A 4 15.80 -19.93 -40.36
N ARG A 5 15.39 -18.87 -41.06
CA ARG A 5 16.17 -17.63 -41.18
C ARG A 5 16.34 -17.01 -39.79
N PRO A 6 17.56 -16.64 -39.35
CA PRO A 6 17.74 -15.98 -38.07
C PRO A 6 16.96 -14.67 -38.05
N ALA A 7 16.12 -14.46 -37.03
CA ALA A 7 15.38 -13.21 -36.85
C ALA A 7 16.30 -11.99 -36.94
N ASP A 8 15.86 -10.95 -37.64
CA ASP A 8 16.58 -9.69 -37.84
C ASP A 8 17.06 -9.11 -36.49
N PRO A 9 18.32 -8.64 -36.37
CA PRO A 9 18.84 -8.01 -35.16
C PRO A 9 17.96 -6.89 -34.60
N ILE A 10 17.24 -6.13 -35.44
CA ILE A 10 16.29 -5.10 -34.99
C ILE A 10 15.12 -5.74 -34.26
N THR A 11 14.56 -6.80 -34.81
CA THR A 11 13.44 -7.55 -34.21
C THR A 11 13.86 -8.24 -32.91
N ARG A 12 15.07 -8.78 -32.85
CA ARG A 12 15.62 -9.37 -31.61
C ARG A 12 15.83 -8.31 -30.53
N LYS A 13 16.36 -7.15 -30.88
CA LYS A 13 16.52 -6.03 -29.94
C LYS A 13 15.17 -5.58 -29.38
N ALA A 14 14.18 -5.36 -30.23
CA ALA A 14 12.84 -4.97 -29.80
C ALA A 14 12.19 -6.02 -28.86
N GLN A 15 12.40 -7.31 -29.13
CA GLN A 15 11.92 -8.38 -28.24
C GLN A 15 12.62 -8.38 -26.88
N LEU A 16 13.92 -8.10 -26.84
CA LEU A 16 14.67 -8.00 -25.58
C LEU A 16 14.26 -6.77 -24.78
N ASP A 17 14.09 -5.62 -25.43
CA ASP A 17 13.63 -4.38 -24.80
C ASP A 17 12.22 -4.55 -24.20
N ALA A 18 11.31 -5.19 -24.93
CA ALA A 18 9.96 -5.51 -24.43
C ALA A 18 10.00 -6.44 -23.21
N ARG A 19 10.91 -7.42 -23.19
CA ARG A 19 11.10 -8.32 -22.03
C ARG A 19 11.66 -7.57 -20.82
N LEU A 20 12.62 -6.68 -21.03
CA LEU A 20 13.17 -5.84 -19.96
C LEU A 20 12.10 -4.93 -19.35
N GLN A 21 11.28 -4.27 -20.18
CA GLN A 21 10.17 -3.45 -19.72
C GLN A 21 9.10 -4.26 -18.97
N ALA A 22 8.79 -5.47 -19.44
CA ALA A 22 7.87 -6.36 -18.74
C ALA A 22 8.42 -6.80 -17.38
N LEU A 23 9.73 -7.08 -17.28
CA LEU A 23 10.38 -7.43 -16.02
C LEU A 23 10.40 -6.23 -15.06
N SER A 24 10.74 -5.02 -15.53
CA SER A 24 10.75 -3.82 -14.69
C SER A 24 9.36 -3.51 -14.14
N ALA A 25 8.32 -3.56 -14.98
CA ALA A 25 6.94 -3.34 -14.55
C ALA A 25 6.48 -4.36 -13.50
N ARG A 26 6.91 -5.63 -13.62
CA ARG A 26 6.63 -6.67 -12.62
C ARG A 26 7.34 -6.40 -11.30
N THR A 27 8.60 -5.99 -11.35
CA THR A 27 9.36 -5.60 -10.14
C THR A 27 8.70 -4.43 -9.44
N GLU A 28 8.35 -3.36 -10.16
CA GLU A 28 7.67 -2.20 -9.58
C GLU A 28 6.31 -2.57 -8.97
N LEU A 29 5.54 -3.43 -9.63
CA LEU A 29 4.28 -3.92 -9.09
C LEU A 29 4.50 -4.72 -7.80
N GLN A 30 5.53 -5.56 -7.75
CA GLN A 30 5.87 -6.32 -6.56
C GLN A 30 6.26 -5.38 -5.40
N THR A 31 7.13 -4.39 -5.67
CA THR A 31 7.51 -3.39 -4.66
C THR A 31 6.32 -2.62 -4.12
N ARG A 32 5.38 -2.20 -4.97
CA ARG A 32 4.13 -1.56 -4.52
C ARG A 32 3.31 -2.47 -3.62
N LYS A 33 3.13 -3.74 -4.00
CA LYS A 33 2.41 -4.73 -3.19
C LYS A 33 3.08 -4.99 -1.85
N ASP A 34 4.40 -5.09 -1.83
CA ASP A 34 5.17 -5.30 -0.61
C ASP A 34 5.03 -4.08 0.31
N HIS A 35 5.09 -2.87 -0.24
CA HIS A 35 4.85 -1.65 0.51
C HIS A 35 3.42 -1.58 1.08
N ASP A 36 2.40 -1.83 0.27
CA ASP A 36 1.00 -1.87 0.71
C ASP A 36 0.81 -2.93 1.82
N ARG A 37 1.48 -4.08 1.68
CA ARG A 37 1.45 -5.15 2.68
C ARG A 37 2.08 -4.71 3.98
N LEU A 38 3.24 -4.05 3.94
CA LEU A 38 3.90 -3.52 5.13
C LEU A 38 3.04 -2.47 5.83
N THR A 39 2.48 -1.52 5.08
CA THR A 39 1.57 -0.50 5.62
C THR A 39 0.36 -1.13 6.29
N TRP A 40 -0.23 -2.16 5.70
CA TRP A 40 -1.34 -2.90 6.31
C TRP A 40 -0.94 -3.64 7.60
N ILE A 41 0.21 -4.32 7.62
CA ILE A 41 0.71 -5.02 8.81
C ILE A 41 0.98 -4.02 9.93
N LEU A 42 1.69 -2.93 9.63
CA LEU A 42 2.03 -1.89 10.59
C LEU A 42 0.76 -1.22 11.14
N GLY A 43 -0.20 -0.88 10.28
CA GLY A 43 -1.48 -0.30 10.69
C GLY A 43 -2.22 -1.21 11.67
N ARG A 44 -2.26 -2.52 11.41
CA ARG A 44 -2.86 -3.49 12.34
C ARG A 44 -2.14 -3.54 13.69
N MET A 45 -0.81 -3.60 13.68
CA MET A 45 -0.02 -3.63 14.92
C MET A 45 -0.25 -2.37 15.77
N VAL A 46 -0.31 -1.19 15.12
CA VAL A 46 -0.60 0.07 15.81
C VAL A 46 -1.98 0.06 16.44
N VAL A 47 -3.01 -0.37 15.71
CA VAL A 47 -4.39 -0.47 16.25
C VAL A 47 -4.45 -1.44 17.44
N GLU A 48 -3.79 -2.60 17.35
CA GLU A 48 -3.72 -3.57 18.45
C GLU A 48 -3.00 -2.99 19.68
N GLN A 49 -1.92 -2.21 19.47
CA GLN A 49 -1.13 -1.60 20.54
C GLN A 49 -1.80 -0.37 21.17
N MET A 50 -2.60 0.39 20.43
CA MET A 50 -3.31 1.59 20.91
C MET A 50 -4.17 1.34 22.15
N THR A 51 -4.65 0.11 22.35
CA THR A 51 -5.46 -0.26 23.52
C THR A 51 -4.62 -0.29 24.82
N HIS A 52 -3.31 -0.48 24.71
CA HIS A 52 -2.41 -0.75 25.84
C HIS A 52 -1.37 0.35 26.07
N ASP A 53 -1.19 1.27 25.10
CA ASP A 53 -0.21 2.35 25.16
C ASP A 53 -0.90 3.73 25.19
N PRO A 54 -0.94 4.39 26.36
CA PRO A 54 -1.56 5.71 26.50
C PRO A 54 -0.85 6.82 25.70
N ALA A 55 0.46 6.73 25.50
CA ALA A 55 1.22 7.73 24.75
C ALA A 55 0.88 7.64 23.26
N LEU A 56 0.81 6.42 22.74
CA LEU A 56 0.34 6.17 21.37
C LEU A 56 -1.12 6.62 21.19
N GLN A 57 -1.99 6.33 22.16
CA GLN A 57 -3.38 6.77 22.12
C GLN A 57 -3.50 8.30 22.07
N ALA A 58 -2.71 9.01 22.88
CA ALA A 58 -2.66 10.47 22.87
C ALA A 58 -2.14 11.04 21.55
N TRP A 59 -1.10 10.42 20.98
CA TRP A 59 -0.57 10.81 19.68
C TRP A 59 -1.61 10.65 18.56
N VAL A 60 -2.28 9.49 18.50
CA VAL A 60 -3.33 9.25 17.49
C VAL A 60 -4.51 10.21 17.68
N ARG A 61 -4.95 10.46 18.91
CA ARG A 61 -6.01 11.45 19.18
C ARG A 61 -5.66 12.85 18.68
N SER A 62 -4.40 13.26 18.82
CA SER A 62 -3.93 14.58 18.39
C SER A 62 -3.84 14.71 16.87
N ASP A 63 -3.36 13.67 16.19
CA ASP A 63 -3.00 13.78 14.76
C ASP A 63 -4.05 13.21 13.80
N LEU A 64 -4.74 12.12 14.17
CA LEU A 64 -5.72 11.45 13.31
C LEU A 64 -6.82 12.38 12.74
N PRO A 65 -7.37 13.36 13.50
CA PRO A 65 -8.41 14.24 12.96
C PRO A 65 -8.00 15.00 11.70
N ARG A 66 -6.69 15.29 11.55
CA ARG A 66 -6.15 15.99 10.37
C ARG A 66 -6.09 15.13 9.12
N HIS A 67 -6.12 13.81 9.29
CA HIS A 67 -6.01 12.83 8.21
C HIS A 67 -7.35 12.20 7.81
N LEU A 68 -8.40 12.37 8.63
CA LEU A 68 -9.73 11.87 8.31
C LEU A 68 -10.38 12.71 7.20
N THR A 69 -10.81 12.04 6.13
CA THR A 69 -11.63 12.69 5.10
C THR A 69 -13.05 12.92 5.60
N PRO A 70 -13.85 13.82 4.98
CA PRO A 70 -15.26 13.98 5.34
C PRO A 70 -16.04 12.66 5.33
N ARG A 71 -15.75 11.78 4.37
CA ARG A 71 -16.36 10.45 4.27
C ARG A 71 -16.02 9.55 5.45
N ASP A 72 -14.81 9.67 6.01
CA ASP A 72 -14.38 8.89 7.16
C ASP A 72 -15.05 9.38 8.45
N GLN A 73 -15.26 10.70 8.54
CA GLN A 73 -16.02 11.33 9.62
C GLN A 73 -17.50 10.91 9.58
N ASP A 74 -18.12 10.95 8.40
CA ASP A 74 -19.51 10.50 8.19
C ASP A 74 -19.71 9.02 8.53
N ARG A 75 -18.67 8.20 8.36
CA ARG A 75 -18.67 6.77 8.73
C ARG A 75 -18.47 6.53 10.22
N GLY A 76 -18.22 7.56 11.01
CA GLY A 76 -17.99 7.47 12.44
C GLY A 76 -16.70 6.71 12.80
N LEU A 77 -15.67 6.75 11.95
CA LEU A 77 -14.42 6.03 12.22
C LEU A 77 -13.75 6.49 13.52
N TRP A 78 -13.92 7.77 13.87
CA TRP A 78 -13.45 8.32 15.14
C TRP A 78 -14.08 7.60 16.33
N GLN A 79 -15.40 7.43 16.34
CA GLN A 79 -16.14 6.81 17.44
C GLN A 79 -15.84 5.31 17.57
N ILE A 80 -15.45 4.64 16.48
CA ILE A 80 -14.98 3.24 16.54
C ILE A 80 -13.66 3.13 17.30
N LEU A 81 -12.75 4.10 17.10
CA LEU A 81 -11.44 4.10 17.75
C LEU A 81 -11.49 4.66 19.18
N PHE A 82 -12.37 5.63 19.42
CA PHE A 82 -12.52 6.31 20.71
C PHE A 82 -14.00 6.33 21.15
N PRO A 83 -14.56 5.17 21.54
CA PRO A 83 -15.98 5.05 21.85
C PRO A 83 -16.41 5.84 23.10
N ASP A 84 -15.47 6.14 24.01
CA ASP A 84 -15.76 6.91 25.21
C ASP A 84 -15.94 8.41 24.91
N ASP A 85 -15.38 8.92 23.81
CA ASP A 85 -15.55 10.32 23.39
C ASP A 85 -16.97 10.62 22.86
N ALA A 86 -17.77 9.58 22.61
CA ALA A 86 -19.17 9.69 22.17
C ALA A 86 -20.17 9.72 23.35
N LYS A 87 -19.71 9.52 24.58
CA LYS A 87 -20.55 9.53 25.78
C LYS A 87 -20.50 10.90 26.45
N ASP A 88 -21.11 11.90 25.82
CA ASP A 88 -21.48 13.18 26.43
C ASP A 88 -22.96 13.49 26.15
#